data_AF-A0A9Q0T9U8-F1
#
_entry.id   AF-A0A9Q0T9U8-F1
#
_cell.length_a   1.000
_cell.length_b   1.000
_cell.length_c   1.000
_cell.angle_alpha   90.00
_cell.angle_beta   90.00
_cell.angle_gamma   90.00
#
_symmetry.space_group_name_H-M   'P 1'
#
loop_
_entity.id
_entity.type
_entity.pdbx_description
1 polymer ?
#
loop_
_entity_poly.entity_id
_entity_poly.type
_entity_poly.pdbx_seq_one_letter_code
_entity_poly.pdbx_strand_id
1 'polypeptide(L)'
;MHPHGPRSTGRRRKRLTRMDAAVDAMRSYGFSDGLIVSTVKGLLKVYGEEGWPFIEESSYKVLLEAILEDLEKEEQEKDPT
;
A
#
# COMPACT_ATOMS: atom_id res chain seq x y z
N MET A 1 13.94 -21.24 -41.36
CA MET A 1 13.70 -19.83 -40.98
C MET A 1 12.44 -19.78 -40.13
N HIS A 2 12.56 -19.40 -38.85
CA HIS A 2 11.44 -19.30 -37.91
C HIS A 2 10.76 -17.93 -38.03
N PRO A 3 9.43 -17.85 -38.17
CA PRO A 3 8.70 -16.69 -37.71
C PRO A 3 8.18 -16.95 -36.29
N HIS A 4 8.92 -16.48 -35.30
CA HIS A 4 8.37 -16.22 -33.97
C HIS A 4 7.32 -15.11 -34.12
N GLY A 5 6.03 -15.49 -34.03
CA GLY A 5 4.94 -14.53 -33.97
C GLY A 5 5.05 -13.63 -32.72
N PRO A 6 4.53 -12.39 -32.77
CA PRO A 6 4.64 -11.46 -31.67
C PRO A 6 3.87 -11.97 -30.44
N ARG A 7 4.59 -12.14 -29.33
CA ARG A 7 4.01 -12.42 -28.01
C ARG A 7 3.41 -11.13 -27.45
N SER A 8 2.19 -10.82 -27.87
CA SER A 8 1.41 -9.73 -27.33
C SER A 8 0.83 -10.14 -25.97
N THR A 9 1.64 -10.19 -24.91
CA THR A 9 1.10 -10.14 -23.54
C THR A 9 0.67 -8.71 -23.25
N GLY A 10 -0.45 -8.32 -23.84
CA GLY A 10 -1.21 -7.13 -23.45
C GLY A 10 -1.74 -7.34 -22.04
N ARG A 11 -0.88 -7.16 -21.03
CA ARG A 11 -1.34 -6.98 -19.66
C ARG A 11 -2.12 -5.68 -19.70
N ARG A 12 -3.45 -5.79 -19.76
CA ARG A 12 -4.34 -4.64 -19.68
C ARG A 12 -3.79 -3.75 -18.58
N ARG A 13 -3.42 -2.50 -18.91
CA ARG A 13 -3.01 -1.52 -17.90
C ARG A 13 -4.22 -1.35 -16.99
N LYS A 14 -4.28 -2.16 -15.94
CA LYS A 14 -5.21 -2.03 -14.84
C LYS A 14 -5.02 -0.58 -14.40
N ARG A 15 -6.08 0.22 -14.41
CA ARG A 15 -5.99 1.60 -13.92
C ARG A 15 -5.39 1.49 -12.53
N LEU A 16 -4.13 1.91 -12.38
CA LEU A 16 -3.44 1.87 -11.11
C LEU A 16 -4.19 2.84 -10.22
N THR A 17 -4.95 2.28 -9.28
CA THR A 17 -5.63 3.11 -8.29
C THR A 17 -4.60 3.69 -7.34
N ARG A 18 -4.92 4.77 -6.63
CA ARG A 18 -4.03 5.29 -5.58
C ARG A 18 -3.71 4.21 -4.53
N MET A 19 -4.67 3.31 -4.29
CA MET A 19 -4.46 2.13 -3.44
C MET A 19 -3.42 1.17 -4.02
N ASP A 20 -3.48 0.84 -5.32
CA ASP A 20 -2.45 0.01 -5.96
C ASP A 20 -1.06 0.66 -5.87
N ALA A 21 -0.97 1.99 -6.02
CA ALA A 21 0.29 2.72 -5.91
C ALA A 21 0.86 2.68 -4.48
N ALA A 22 0.02 2.88 -3.46
CA ALA A 22 0.42 2.76 -2.07
C ALA A 22 0.89 1.34 -1.73
N VAL A 23 0.18 0.32 -2.25
CA VAL A 23 0.57 -1.09 -2.09
C VAL A 23 1.92 -1.36 -2.75
N ASP A 24 2.15 -0.90 -3.98
CA ASP A 24 3.43 -1.10 -4.68
C ASP A 24 4.61 -0.43 -3.95
N ALA A 25 4.40 0.80 -3.47
CA ALA A 25 5.38 1.54 -2.68
C ALA A 25 5.76 0.80 -1.38
N MET A 26 4.76 0.37 -0.61
CA MET A 26 4.99 -0.31 0.68
C MET A 26 5.46 -1.75 0.52
N ARG A 27 5.10 -2.42 -0.59
CA ARG A 27 5.59 -3.76 -0.90
C ARG A 27 7.11 -3.78 -1.08
N SER A 28 7.70 -2.69 -1.54
CA SER A 28 9.17 -2.55 -1.63
C SER A 28 9.85 -2.60 -0.26
N TYR A 29 9.14 -2.30 0.82
CA TYR A 29 9.60 -2.43 2.21
C TYR A 29 9.29 -3.80 2.83
N GLY A 30 8.56 -4.68 2.12
CA GLY A 30 8.25 -6.05 2.57
C GLY A 30 6.91 -6.20 3.30
N PHE A 31 6.07 -5.17 3.35
CA PHE A 31 4.74 -5.27 3.98
C PHE A 31 3.74 -6.05 3.13
N SER A 32 2.77 -6.69 3.80
CA SER A 32 1.67 -7.41 3.16
C SER A 32 0.59 -6.45 2.63
N ASP A 33 -0.02 -6.79 1.50
CA ASP A 33 -1.06 -5.96 0.88
C ASP A 33 -2.25 -5.71 1.81
N GLY A 34 -2.66 -6.71 2.59
CA GLY A 34 -3.74 -6.58 3.57
C GLY A 34 -3.46 -5.53 4.63
N LEU A 35 -2.23 -5.52 5.19
CA LEU A 35 -1.81 -4.53 6.18
C LEU A 35 -1.83 -3.13 5.58
N ILE A 36 -1.21 -2.95 4.41
CA ILE A 36 -1.13 -1.66 3.72
C ILE A 36 -2.54 -1.11 3.44
N VAL A 37 -3.43 -1.93 2.89
CA VAL A 37 -4.81 -1.52 2.58
C VAL A 37 -5.59 -1.16 3.86
N SER A 38 -5.38 -1.90 4.95
CA SER A 38 -6.01 -1.61 6.25
C SER A 38 -5.57 -0.26 6.79
N THR A 39 -4.25 -0.01 6.82
CA THR A 39 -3.69 1.25 7.32
C THR A 39 -4.11 2.45 6.46
N VAL A 40 -4.09 2.34 5.12
CA VAL A 40 -4.59 3.41 4.24
C VAL A 40 -6.05 3.71 4.51
N LYS A 41 -6.90 2.69 4.69
CA LYS A 41 -8.31 2.91 5.06
C LYS A 41 -8.46 3.58 6.43
N GLY A 42 -7.59 3.25 7.39
CA GLY A 42 -7.52 3.92 8.68
C GLY A 42 -7.20 5.41 8.54
N LEU A 43 -6.19 5.74 7.75
CA LEU A 43 -5.80 7.13 7.46
C LEU A 43 -6.92 7.90 6.74
N LEU A 44 -7.55 7.29 5.72
CA LEU A 44 -8.67 7.90 5.01
C LEU A 44 -9.93 8.04 5.89
N LYS A 45 -10.07 7.26 6.96
CA LYS A 45 -11.16 7.47 7.94
C LYS A 45 -10.94 8.73 8.77
N VAL A 46 -9.68 9.11 9.03
CA VAL A 46 -9.31 10.32 9.79
C VAL A 46 -9.32 11.55 8.88
N TYR A 47 -8.72 11.44 7.69
CA TYR A 47 -8.55 12.57 6.76
C TYR A 47 -9.68 12.70 5.73
N GLY A 48 -10.51 11.68 5.56
CA GLY A 48 -11.49 11.59 4.48
C GLY A 48 -10.87 11.21 3.13
N GLU A 49 -11.71 11.14 2.09
CA GLU A 49 -11.30 10.85 0.71
C GLU A 49 -10.36 11.92 0.12
N GLU A 50 -10.34 13.12 0.69
CA GLU A 50 -9.43 14.21 0.31
C GLU A 50 -8.04 14.08 0.96
N GLY A 51 -7.83 13.08 1.84
CA GLY A 51 -6.55 12.83 2.51
C GLY A 51 -5.47 12.19 1.63
N TRP A 52 -5.82 11.72 0.43
CA TRP A 52 -4.87 11.08 -0.49
C TRP A 52 -3.62 11.91 -0.79
N PRO A 53 -3.71 13.20 -1.16
CA PRO A 53 -2.53 14.02 -1.44
C PRO A 53 -1.57 14.09 -0.24
N PHE A 54 -2.10 14.10 1.00
CA PHE A 54 -1.29 14.10 2.21
C PHE A 54 -0.58 12.76 2.45
N ILE A 55 -1.26 11.65 2.14
CA ILE A 55 -0.66 10.30 2.23
C ILE A 55 0.40 10.12 1.13
N GLU A 56 0.16 10.63 -0.07
CA GLU A 56 1.10 10.57 -1.19
C GLU A 56 2.28 11.55 -1.00
N GLU A 57 2.07 12.62 -0.21
CA GLU A 57 3.10 13.58 0.17
C GLU A 57 4.23 12.87 0.93
N SER A 58 5.47 13.22 0.61
CA SER A 58 6.67 12.61 1.20
C SER A 58 6.81 11.10 0.97
N SER A 59 6.41 10.59 -0.20
CA SER A 59 6.60 9.17 -0.59
C SER A 59 5.97 8.18 0.40
N TYR A 60 4.72 8.41 0.80
CA TYR A 60 3.99 7.52 1.71
C TYR A 60 4.62 7.40 3.10
N LYS A 61 5.37 8.42 3.55
CA LYS A 61 5.98 8.43 4.89
C LYS A 61 4.93 8.27 6.00
N VAL A 62 3.82 8.99 5.92
CA VAL A 62 2.72 8.90 6.91
C VAL A 62 2.13 7.49 6.96
N LEU A 63 2.02 6.84 5.81
CA LEU A 63 1.57 5.45 5.73
C LEU A 63 2.58 4.50 6.38
N LEU A 64 3.88 4.70 6.15
CA LEU A 64 4.92 3.90 6.79
C LEU A 64 4.90 4.07 8.31
N GLU A 65 4.85 5.31 8.80
CA GLU A 65 4.77 5.63 10.23
C GLU A 65 3.54 4.98 10.87
N ALA A 66 2.38 5.05 10.20
CA ALA A 66 1.16 4.41 10.67
C ALA A 66 1.24 2.88 10.69
N ILE A 67 1.89 2.24 9.70
CA ILE A 67 2.11 0.78 9.69
C ILE A 67 2.99 0.37 10.88
N LEU A 68 4.07 1.11 11.15
CA LEU A 68 4.97 0.81 12.26
C LEU A 68 4.26 0.96 13.61
N GLU A 69 3.48 2.03 13.80
CA GLU A 69 2.72 2.24 15.03
C GLU A 69 1.66 1.13 15.27
N ASP A 70 1.01 0.65 14.21
CA ASP A 70 0.03 -0.44 14.29
C ASP A 70 0.70 -1.76 14.73
N LEU A 71 1.88 -2.06 14.17
CA LEU A 71 2.68 -3.22 14.56
C LEU A 71 3.17 -3.12 16.02
N GLU A 72 3.63 -1.94 16.46
CA GLU A 72 4.05 -1.70 17.84
C GLU A 72 2.89 -1.82 18.85
N LYS A 73 1.67 -1.48 18.44
CA LYS A 73 0.46 -1.67 19.27
C LYS A 73 0.05 -3.14 19.35
N GLU A 74 0.06 -3.87 18.22
CA GLU A 74 -0.23 -5.31 18.21
C GLU A 74 0.76 -6.10 19.08
N GLU A 75 2.03 -5.67 19.15
CA GLU A 75 3.04 -6.32 19.97
C GLU A 75 2.85 -6.05 21.47
N GLN A 76 2.36 -4.86 21.85
CA GLN A 76 2.10 -4.49 23.24
C GLN A 76 0.77 -5.03 23.81
N GLU A 77 -0.23 -5.36 22.99
CA GLU A 77 -1.50 -5.93 23.47
C GLU A 77 -1.40 -7.42 23.87
N LYS A 78 -0.22 -8.05 23.71
CA LYS A 78 -0.04 -9.47 24.06
C LYS A 78 0.25 -9.76 25.53
N ASP A 79 0.51 -8.76 26.37
CA ASP A 79 0.63 -8.95 27.82
C ASP A 79 0.19 -7.67 28.57
N PRO A 80 -0.74 -7.80 29.53
CA PRO A 80 -0.24 -7.99 30.89
C PRO A 80 -0.95 -9.12 31.63
N THR A 81 -0.15 -10.10 32.03
CA THR A 81 -0.39 -10.95 33.22
C THR A 81 -0.35 -10.12 34.50
#